data_AF-A0AAV4FHM9-F1
#
_entry.id   AF-A0AAV4FHM9-F1
#
_cell.length_a   1.000
_cell.length_b   1.000
_cell.length_c   1.000
_cell.angle_alpha   90.00
_cell.angle_beta   90.00
_cell.angle_gamma   90.00
#
_symmetry.space_group_name_H-M   'P 1'
#
loop_
_entity.id
_entity.type
_entity.pdbx_description
1 polymer ?
#
loop_
_entity_poly.entity_id
_entity_poly.type
_entity_poly.pdbx_seq_one_letter_code
_entity_poly.pdbx_strand_id
1 'polypeptide(L)'
;MNDVAVSAGEIGGTARSSLSKVLGGALIVAGTGIGAGMFSLPVVSSGMWFSVSIAVLVLAWFCCYSSALYLLEVNLHYKDGASFDTLAGKTIGNTGRLINGASVAFVCYILTYAYISGGSSIISHSMESLAGIAVESHLASLIFAVGLSIFVIIGPKAVDRVTTVMVAGMVITFLSFTGGLVGSAQQETLFPALP
;
A
#
# COMPACT_ATOMS: atom_id res chain seq x y z
N MET A 1 33.00 19.23 -33.36
CA MET A 1 31.98 19.99 -32.60
C MET A 1 30.59 19.33 -32.61
N ASN A 2 30.29 18.38 -33.50
CA ASN A 2 28.99 17.68 -33.50
C ASN A 2 28.91 16.46 -32.53
N ASP A 3 30.03 15.85 -32.15
CA ASP A 3 30.02 14.71 -31.20
C ASP A 3 29.68 15.08 -29.75
N VAL A 4 30.04 16.28 -29.29
CA VAL A 4 29.77 16.72 -27.91
C VAL A 4 28.28 17.03 -27.71
N ALA A 5 27.58 17.51 -28.75
CA ALA A 5 26.14 17.79 -28.69
C ALA A 5 25.28 16.52 -28.79
N VAL A 6 25.74 15.49 -29.53
CA VAL A 6 25.06 14.19 -29.61
C VAL A 6 25.23 13.42 -28.29
N SER A 7 26.44 13.43 -27.71
CA SER A 7 26.68 12.80 -26.41
C SER A 7 25.83 13.43 -25.30
N ALA A 8 25.70 14.77 -25.23
CA ALA A 8 24.85 15.46 -24.25
C ALA A 8 23.34 15.14 -24.38
N GLY A 9 22.85 14.81 -25.59
CA GLY A 9 21.46 14.43 -25.84
C GLY A 9 21.11 13.02 -25.33
N GLU A 10 22.05 12.06 -25.43
CA GLU A 10 21.83 10.68 -25.00
C GLU A 10 21.91 10.49 -23.47
N ILE A 11 22.78 11.24 -22.79
CA ILE A 11 22.82 11.23 -21.31
C ILE A 11 21.56 11.86 -20.70
N GLY A 12 20.98 12.89 -21.33
CA GLY A 12 19.73 13.50 -20.89
C GLY A 12 18.50 12.59 -21.07
N GLY A 13 18.44 11.80 -22.14
CA GLY A 13 17.35 10.85 -22.40
C GLY A 13 17.36 9.64 -21.46
N THR A 14 18.53 9.09 -21.18
CA THR A 14 18.68 7.91 -20.32
C THR A 14 18.47 8.25 -18.84
N ALA A 15 18.93 9.42 -18.38
CA ALA A 15 18.71 9.91 -17.02
C ALA A 15 17.22 10.18 -16.73
N ARG A 16 16.50 10.79 -17.67
CA ARG A 16 15.06 11.09 -17.53
C ARG A 16 14.22 9.80 -17.52
N SER A 17 14.63 8.79 -18.28
CA SER A 17 14.03 7.45 -18.27
C SER A 17 14.23 6.72 -16.93
N SER A 18 15.43 6.80 -16.36
CA SER A 18 15.76 6.19 -15.07
C SER A 18 14.99 6.84 -13.92
N LEU A 19 14.95 8.17 -13.87
CA LEU A 19 14.18 8.92 -12.87
C LEU A 19 12.69 8.59 -12.94
N SER A 20 12.09 8.51 -14.12
CA SER A 20 10.69 8.10 -14.28
C SER A 20 10.42 6.68 -13.79
N LYS A 21 11.37 5.76 -13.93
CA LYS A 21 11.24 4.38 -13.44
C LYS A 21 11.37 4.29 -11.92
N VAL A 22 12.31 5.02 -11.33
CA VAL A 22 12.48 5.11 -9.87
C VAL A 22 11.26 5.79 -9.24
N LEU A 23 10.81 6.90 -9.82
CA LEU A 23 9.62 7.61 -9.34
C LEU A 23 8.36 6.75 -9.50
N GLY A 24 8.24 6.00 -10.60
CA GLY A 24 7.15 5.06 -10.81
C GLY A 24 7.15 3.91 -9.79
N GLY A 25 8.31 3.30 -9.53
CA GLY A 25 8.45 2.27 -8.50
C GLY A 25 8.17 2.80 -7.09
N ALA A 26 8.69 3.98 -6.76
CA ALA A 26 8.46 4.65 -5.48
C ALA A 26 6.98 5.01 -5.29
N LEU A 27 6.30 5.48 -6.35
CA LEU A 27 4.86 5.78 -6.33
C LEU A 27 4.04 4.52 -6.07
N ILE A 28 4.37 3.38 -6.67
CA ILE A 28 3.69 2.10 -6.43
C ILE A 28 3.85 1.69 -4.96
N VAL A 29 5.08 1.73 -4.43
CA VAL A 29 5.35 1.38 -3.02
C VAL A 29 4.63 2.34 -2.08
N ALA A 30 4.69 3.65 -2.34
CA ALA A 30 3.97 4.65 -1.56
C ALA A 30 2.45 4.45 -1.61
N GLY A 31 1.91 4.10 -2.78
CA GLY A 31 0.50 3.79 -2.98
C GLY A 31 0.04 2.57 -2.18
N THR A 32 0.89 1.55 -2.03
CA THR A 32 0.58 0.41 -1.14
C THR A 32 0.68 0.74 0.35
N GLY A 33 1.49 1.74 0.72
CA GLY A 33 1.55 2.25 2.09
C GLY A 33 0.32 3.08 2.48
N ILE A 34 -0.26 3.80 1.52
CA ILE A 34 -1.52 4.56 1.68
C ILE A 34 -2.69 3.56 1.52
N GLY A 35 -3.02 2.86 2.60
CA GLY A 35 -4.07 1.84 2.62
C GLY A 35 -5.19 2.11 3.64
N ALA A 36 -6.09 1.13 3.81
CA ALA A 36 -7.19 1.19 4.78
C ALA A 36 -6.69 1.43 6.23
N GLY A 37 -5.46 1.02 6.54
CA GLY A 37 -4.82 1.28 7.83
C GLY A 37 -4.64 2.78 8.13
N MET A 38 -4.45 3.62 7.12
CA MET A 38 -4.22 5.06 7.32
C MET A 38 -5.43 5.77 7.96
N PHE A 39 -6.66 5.32 7.65
CA PHE A 39 -7.88 5.85 8.27
C PHE A 39 -8.25 5.10 9.55
N SER A 40 -7.99 3.80 9.59
CA SER A 40 -8.31 2.97 10.75
C SER A 40 -7.44 3.32 11.97
N LEU A 41 -6.13 3.53 11.77
CA LEU A 41 -5.18 3.79 12.86
C LEU A 41 -5.52 5.05 13.68
N PRO A 42 -5.83 6.23 13.08
CA PRO A 42 -6.25 7.40 13.84
C PRO A 42 -7.60 7.20 14.53
N VAL A 43 -8.55 6.50 13.89
CA VAL A 43 -9.90 6.28 14.46
C VAL A 43 -9.82 5.41 15.70
N VAL A 44 -9.09 4.29 15.68
CA VAL A 44 -8.93 3.44 16.87
C VAL A 44 -8.06 4.09 17.95
N SER A 45 -7.16 5.00 17.55
CA SER A 45 -6.26 5.70 18.46
C SER A 45 -6.85 6.98 19.06
N SER A 46 -7.99 7.45 18.55
CA SER A 46 -8.74 8.61 19.07
C SER A 46 -9.19 8.45 20.53
N GLY A 47 -9.22 7.21 21.05
CA GLY A 47 -9.51 6.90 22.45
C GLY A 47 -8.29 6.86 23.38
N MET A 48 -7.06 7.01 22.87
CA MET A 48 -5.83 7.06 23.65
C MET A 48 -5.34 8.51 23.80
N TRP A 49 -4.55 8.77 24.86
CA TRP A 49 -3.84 10.05 25.04
C TRP A 49 -3.10 10.42 23.74
N PHE A 50 -3.47 11.55 23.12
CA PHE A 50 -2.95 11.99 21.81
C PHE A 50 -1.42 11.95 21.72
N SER A 51 -0.74 12.33 22.81
CA SER A 51 0.73 12.29 22.88
C SER A 51 1.31 10.87 22.79
N VAL A 52 0.64 9.88 23.37
CA VAL A 52 1.07 8.48 23.33
C VAL A 52 0.86 7.92 21.93
N SER A 53 -0.27 8.25 21.29
CA SER A 53 -0.57 7.88 19.92
C SER A 53 0.47 8.40 18.93
N ILE A 54 0.88 9.66 19.05
CA ILE A 54 1.97 10.24 18.25
C ILE A 54 3.29 9.49 18.50
N ALA A 55 3.64 9.24 19.77
CA ALA A 55 4.88 8.55 20.11
C ALA A 55 4.94 7.13 19.50
N VAL A 56 3.83 6.39 19.54
CA VAL A 56 3.73 5.05 18.94
C VAL A 56 3.80 5.12 17.41
N LEU A 57 3.17 6.11 16.77
CA LEU A 57 3.26 6.30 15.31
C LEU A 57 4.70 6.64 14.87
N VAL A 58 5.41 7.49 15.61
CA VAL A 58 6.82 7.82 15.32
C VAL A 58 7.71 6.59 15.49
N LEU A 59 7.49 5.80 16.54
CA LEU A 59 8.24 4.56 16.76
C LEU A 59 7.97 3.51 15.66
N ALA A 60 6.71 3.36 15.24
CA ALA A 60 6.33 2.49 14.14
C ALA A 60 6.96 2.95 12.81
N TRP A 61 6.96 4.26 12.54
CA TRP A 61 7.62 4.84 11.37
C TRP A 61 9.12 4.54 11.37
N PHE A 62 9.80 4.77 12.50
CA PHE A 62 11.23 4.48 12.61
C PHE A 62 11.54 2.99 12.38
N CYS A 63 10.78 2.09 13.00
CA CYS A 63 10.94 0.64 12.82
C CYS A 63 10.73 0.21 11.35
N CYS A 64 9.68 0.71 10.71
CA CYS A 64 9.38 0.43 9.30
C CYS A 64 10.46 0.99 8.38
N TYR A 65 10.93 2.22 8.65
CA TYR A 65 12.00 2.87 7.90
C TYR A 65 13.33 2.11 8.00
N SER A 66 13.74 1.71 9.20
CA SER A 66 14.95 0.90 9.39
C SER A 66 14.84 -0.44 8.64
N SER A 67 13.69 -1.10 8.70
CA SER A 67 13.46 -2.36 7.97
C SER A 67 13.58 -2.19 6.45
N ALA A 68 13.06 -1.09 5.92
CA ALA A 68 13.18 -0.76 4.49
C ALA A 68 14.63 -0.48 4.07
N LEU A 69 15.42 0.17 4.92
CA LEU A 69 16.85 0.41 4.68
C LEU A 69 17.67 -0.88 4.65
N TYR A 70 17.44 -1.80 5.59
CA TYR A 70 18.09 -3.13 5.57
C TYR A 70 17.72 -3.91 4.31
N LEU A 71 16.45 -3.87 3.91
CA LEU A 71 15.99 -4.53 2.68
C LEU A 71 16.63 -3.91 1.44
N LEU A 72 16.79 -2.58 1.41
CA LEU A 72 17.47 -1.86 0.33
C LEU A 72 18.96 -2.26 0.23
N GLU A 73 19.66 -2.33 1.36
CA GLU A 73 21.08 -2.73 1.41
C GLU A 73 21.29 -4.16 0.89
N VAL A 74 20.41 -5.10 1.27
CA VAL A 74 20.47 -6.47 0.74
C VAL A 74 20.17 -6.48 -0.76
N ASN A 75 19.19 -5.70 -1.23
CA ASN A 75 18.88 -5.64 -2.66
C ASN A 75 20.03 -5.05 -3.50
N LEU A 76 20.80 -4.10 -2.96
CA LEU A 76 21.97 -3.53 -3.64
C LEU A 76 23.18 -4.47 -3.71
N HIS A 77 23.32 -5.39 -2.75
CA HIS A 77 24.43 -6.34 -2.70
C HIS A 77 24.25 -7.58 -3.62
N TYR A 78 23.06 -7.82 -4.18
CA TYR A 78 22.77 -8.95 -5.08
C TYR A 78 22.40 -8.47 -6.49
N LYS A 79 23.01 -9.07 -7.52
CA LYS A 79 22.82 -8.71 -8.95
C LYS A 79 21.45 -9.17 -9.49
N ASP A 80 20.88 -8.33 -10.37
CA ASP A 80 19.51 -8.34 -10.92
C ASP A 80 18.83 -9.70 -11.18
N GLY A 81 17.56 -9.81 -10.76
CA GLY A 81 16.61 -10.87 -11.18
C GLY A 81 16.21 -11.90 -10.10
N ALA A 82 16.67 -11.75 -8.86
CA ALA A 82 16.32 -12.65 -7.77
C ALA A 82 14.97 -12.27 -7.14
N SER A 83 13.98 -13.18 -7.19
CA SER A 83 12.80 -13.06 -6.33
C SER A 83 13.19 -13.18 -4.85
N PHE A 84 12.37 -12.69 -3.92
CA PHE A 84 12.62 -12.84 -2.47
C PHE A 84 13.00 -14.28 -2.07
N ASP A 85 12.42 -15.28 -2.75
CA ASP A 85 12.76 -16.71 -2.65
C ASP A 85 14.22 -17.03 -3.01
N THR A 86 14.75 -16.42 -4.09
CA THR A 86 16.13 -16.61 -4.56
C THR A 86 17.14 -15.85 -3.70
N LEU A 87 16.77 -14.67 -3.16
CA LEU A 87 17.55 -13.92 -2.18
C LEU A 87 17.67 -14.71 -0.86
N ALA A 88 16.55 -15.17 -0.31
CA ALA A 88 16.53 -15.97 0.92
C ALA A 88 17.30 -17.30 0.78
N GLY A 89 17.18 -17.96 -0.38
CA GLY A 89 17.92 -19.19 -0.67
C GLY A 89 19.44 -19.01 -0.74
N LYS A 90 19.93 -17.86 -1.21
CA LYS A 90 21.37 -17.57 -1.31
C LYS A 90 21.98 -17.01 -0.02
N THR A 91 21.21 -16.41 0.87
CA THR A 91 21.71 -15.86 2.14
C THR A 91 21.60 -16.85 3.31
N ILE A 92 20.54 -17.69 3.36
CA ILE A 92 20.22 -18.56 4.52
C ILE A 92 20.21 -20.07 4.15
N GLY A 93 20.27 -20.42 2.87
CA GLY A 93 20.24 -21.80 2.38
C GLY A 93 18.83 -22.31 2.03
N ASN A 94 18.71 -23.59 1.66
CA ASN A 94 17.48 -24.16 1.09
C ASN A 94 16.29 -24.17 2.09
N THR A 95 16.55 -24.28 3.39
CA THR A 95 15.51 -24.20 4.43
C THR A 95 15.00 -22.76 4.63
N GLY A 96 15.88 -21.76 4.56
CA GLY A 96 15.51 -20.35 4.65
C GLY A 96 14.64 -19.88 3.49
N ARG A 97 14.86 -20.46 2.30
CA ARG A 97 14.02 -20.27 1.12
C ARG A 97 12.58 -20.69 1.35
N LEU A 98 12.36 -21.90 1.86
CA LEU A 98 11.02 -22.43 2.12
C LEU A 98 10.27 -21.59 3.15
N ILE A 99 10.94 -21.20 4.24
CA ILE A 99 10.34 -20.37 5.30
C ILE A 99 9.98 -18.98 4.78
N ASN A 100 10.85 -18.36 3.98
CA ASN A 100 10.58 -17.05 3.38
C ASN A 100 9.41 -17.13 2.40
N GLY A 101 9.41 -18.11 1.49
CA GLY A 101 8.31 -18.35 0.56
C GLY A 101 6.98 -18.63 1.26
N ALA A 102 7.00 -19.47 2.32
CA ALA A 102 5.81 -19.74 3.14
C ALA A 102 5.30 -18.49 3.85
N SER A 103 6.19 -17.64 4.38
CA SER A 103 5.82 -16.40 5.04
C SER A 103 5.17 -15.41 4.07
N VAL A 104 5.74 -15.24 2.88
CA VAL A 104 5.17 -14.36 1.84
C VAL A 104 3.82 -14.89 1.36
N ALA A 105 3.69 -16.21 1.14
CA ALA A 105 2.43 -16.84 0.75
C ALA A 105 1.35 -16.67 1.84
N PHE A 106 1.73 -16.84 3.10
CA PHE A 106 0.84 -16.64 4.24
C PHE A 106 0.35 -15.19 4.35
N VAL A 107 1.26 -14.21 4.23
CA VAL A 107 0.89 -12.79 4.25
C VAL A 107 -0.03 -12.44 3.09
N CYS A 108 0.27 -12.92 1.87
CA CYS A 108 -0.57 -12.71 0.69
C CYS A 108 -1.98 -13.30 0.88
N TYR A 109 -2.08 -14.49 1.49
CA TYR A 109 -3.35 -15.12 1.82
C TYR A 109 -4.16 -14.29 2.81
N ILE A 110 -3.56 -13.86 3.92
CA ILE A 110 -4.23 -13.05 4.94
C ILE A 110 -4.65 -11.67 4.37
N LEU A 111 -3.83 -11.03 3.54
CA LEU A 111 -4.20 -9.78 2.86
C LEU A 111 -5.40 -9.97 1.94
N THR A 112 -5.37 -11.02 1.11
CA THR A 112 -6.48 -11.33 0.20
C THR A 112 -7.77 -11.58 0.98
N TYR A 113 -7.68 -12.38 2.06
CA TYR A 113 -8.81 -12.64 2.94
C TYR A 113 -9.35 -11.35 3.59
N ALA A 114 -8.47 -10.52 4.14
CA ALA A 114 -8.84 -9.25 4.76
C ALA A 114 -9.51 -8.30 3.77
N TYR A 115 -9.04 -8.25 2.52
CA TYR A 115 -9.67 -7.45 1.46
C TYR A 115 -11.02 -8.01 1.02
N ILE A 116 -11.18 -9.34 0.93
CA ILE A 116 -12.47 -9.96 0.64
C ILE A 116 -13.47 -9.72 1.78
N SER A 117 -13.03 -9.90 3.02
CA SER A 117 -13.85 -9.69 4.22
C SER A 117 -14.20 -8.22 4.43
N GLY A 118 -13.25 -7.31 4.20
CA GLY A 118 -13.50 -5.88 4.24
C GLY A 118 -14.47 -5.50 3.13
N GLY A 119 -14.15 -5.84 1.87
CA GLY A 119 -14.92 -5.51 0.68
C GLY A 119 -16.35 -6.03 0.67
N SER A 120 -16.59 -7.24 1.19
CA SER A 120 -17.94 -7.82 1.29
C SER A 120 -18.86 -6.98 2.19
N SER A 121 -18.34 -6.36 3.25
CA SER A 121 -19.13 -5.49 4.13
C SER A 121 -19.59 -4.21 3.42
N ILE A 122 -18.78 -3.66 2.51
CA ILE A 122 -19.18 -2.50 1.70
C ILE A 122 -20.23 -2.90 0.66
N ILE A 123 -20.08 -4.08 0.04
CA ILE A 123 -21.07 -4.58 -0.91
C ILE A 123 -22.42 -4.84 -0.23
N SER A 124 -22.44 -5.39 0.99
CA SER A 124 -23.68 -5.67 1.71
C SER A 124 -24.41 -4.38 2.08
N HIS A 125 -23.70 -3.38 2.61
CA HIS A 125 -24.27 -2.07 2.92
C HIS A 125 -24.75 -1.34 1.66
N SER A 126 -24.01 -1.45 0.55
CA SER A 126 -24.40 -0.81 -0.72
C SER A 126 -25.63 -1.47 -1.33
N MET A 127 -25.74 -2.80 -1.27
CA MET A 127 -26.91 -3.54 -1.78
C MET A 127 -28.15 -3.27 -0.93
N GLU A 128 -28.00 -3.18 0.39
CA GLU A 128 -29.09 -2.82 1.29
C GLU A 128 -29.58 -1.39 1.04
N SER A 129 -28.66 -0.43 0.88
CA SER A 129 -28.99 0.96 0.59
C SER A 129 -29.59 1.20 -0.80
N LEU A 130 -29.25 0.38 -1.80
CA LEU A 130 -29.61 0.63 -3.21
C LEU A 130 -30.76 -0.25 -3.70
N ALA A 131 -30.85 -1.49 -3.23
CA ALA A 131 -31.81 -2.49 -3.71
C ALA A 131 -32.80 -2.95 -2.63
N GLY A 132 -32.60 -2.60 -1.35
CA GLY A 132 -33.50 -2.99 -0.25
C GLY A 132 -33.56 -4.51 0.02
N ILE A 133 -32.64 -5.28 -0.56
CA ILE A 133 -32.55 -6.73 -0.40
C ILE A 133 -31.49 -7.02 0.66
N ALA A 134 -31.89 -7.67 1.76
CA ALA A 134 -30.97 -8.16 2.77
C ALA A 134 -30.15 -9.32 2.19
N VAL A 135 -28.96 -9.02 1.68
CA VAL A 135 -28.04 -10.02 1.13
C VAL A 135 -27.30 -10.67 2.29
N GLU A 136 -27.39 -12.01 2.38
CA GLU A 136 -26.64 -12.77 3.37
C GLU A 136 -25.12 -12.58 3.20
N SER A 137 -24.41 -12.41 4.32
CA SER A 137 -22.98 -12.06 4.32
C SER A 137 -22.09 -13.05 3.55
N HIS A 138 -22.51 -14.31 3.46
CA HIS A 138 -21.81 -15.34 2.71
C HIS A 138 -21.96 -15.19 1.18
N LEU A 139 -23.07 -14.62 0.71
CA LEU A 139 -23.29 -14.35 -0.70
C LEU A 139 -22.55 -13.08 -1.14
N ALA A 140 -22.50 -12.08 -0.25
CA ALA A 140 -21.74 -10.85 -0.44
C ALA A 140 -20.23 -11.10 -0.65
N SER A 141 -19.63 -11.99 0.13
CA SER A 141 -18.22 -12.35 -0.03
C SER A 141 -17.96 -13.14 -1.31
N LEU A 142 -18.87 -14.02 -1.74
CA LEU A 142 -18.75 -14.73 -3.02
C LEU A 142 -18.85 -13.78 -4.22
N ILE A 143 -19.81 -12.87 -4.23
CA ILE A 143 -19.95 -11.88 -5.31
C ILE A 143 -18.70 -11.02 -5.42
N PHE A 144 -18.18 -10.54 -4.28
CA PHE A 144 -16.95 -9.76 -4.23
C PHE A 144 -15.73 -10.56 -4.70
N ALA A 145 -15.58 -11.81 -4.25
CA ALA A 145 -14.48 -12.69 -4.64
C ALA A 145 -14.51 -13.02 -6.15
N VAL A 146 -15.69 -13.30 -6.71
CA VAL A 146 -15.84 -13.54 -8.16
C VAL A 146 -15.52 -12.28 -8.95
N GLY A 147 -15.99 -11.10 -8.50
CA GLY A 147 -15.67 -9.82 -9.14
C GLY A 147 -14.16 -9.54 -9.19
N LEU A 148 -13.47 -9.71 -8.05
CA LEU A 148 -12.01 -9.60 -7.99
C LEU A 148 -11.30 -10.64 -8.86
N SER A 149 -11.77 -11.89 -8.85
CA SER A 149 -11.20 -12.98 -9.64
C SER A 149 -11.27 -12.67 -11.14
N ILE A 150 -12.41 -12.21 -11.65
CA ILE A 150 -12.56 -11.79 -13.04
C ILE A 150 -11.57 -10.66 -13.37
N PHE A 151 -11.43 -9.67 -12.49
CA PHE A 151 -10.49 -8.57 -12.68
C PHE A 151 -9.03 -9.04 -12.76
N VAL A 152 -8.63 -9.99 -11.93
CA VAL A 152 -7.30 -10.59 -11.94
C VAL A 152 -7.06 -11.39 -13.22
N ILE A 153 -8.08 -12.10 -13.73
CA ILE A 153 -7.99 -12.92 -14.96
C ILE A 153 -7.84 -12.06 -16.22
N ILE A 154 -8.42 -10.86 -16.28
CA ILE A 154 -8.27 -9.90 -17.41
C ILE A 154 -6.79 -9.52 -17.64
N GLY A 155 -5.95 -9.69 -16.62
CA GLY A 155 -4.51 -9.76 -16.76
C GLY A 155 -3.76 -8.61 -16.08
N PRO A 156 -2.46 -8.80 -15.77
CA PRO A 156 -1.69 -7.88 -14.93
C PRO A 156 -1.59 -6.46 -15.51
N LYS A 157 -1.60 -6.32 -16.84
CA LYS A 157 -1.51 -5.03 -17.52
C LYS A 157 -2.75 -4.16 -17.35
N ALA A 158 -3.93 -4.76 -17.26
CA ALA A 158 -5.17 -4.03 -17.00
C ALA A 158 -5.24 -3.61 -15.53
N VAL A 159 -4.90 -4.53 -14.62
CA VAL A 159 -4.83 -4.27 -13.18
C VAL A 159 -3.87 -3.13 -12.88
N ASP A 160 -2.68 -3.12 -13.48
CA ASP A 160 -1.67 -2.06 -13.27
C ASP A 160 -2.18 -0.66 -13.64
N ARG A 161 -2.90 -0.53 -14.77
CA ARG A 161 -3.52 0.74 -15.17
C ARG A 161 -4.62 1.17 -14.22
N VAL A 162 -5.49 0.26 -13.81
CA VAL A 162 -6.59 0.55 -12.88
C VAL A 162 -6.05 0.96 -11.52
N THR A 163 -5.04 0.25 -11.01
CA THR A 163 -4.36 0.59 -9.76
C THR A 163 -3.72 1.97 -9.83
N THR A 164 -3.08 2.33 -10.93
CA THR A 164 -2.48 3.67 -11.10
C THR A 164 -3.54 4.77 -11.02
N VAL A 165 -4.70 4.58 -11.67
CA VAL A 165 -5.83 5.52 -11.61
C VAL A 165 -6.41 5.59 -10.20
N MET A 166 -6.57 4.46 -9.52
CA MET A 166 -7.07 4.40 -8.13
C MET A 166 -6.13 5.10 -7.15
N VAL A 167 -4.81 4.91 -7.27
CA VAL A 167 -3.81 5.61 -6.45
C VAL A 167 -3.89 7.12 -6.67
N ALA A 168 -4.03 7.58 -7.91
CA ALA A 168 -4.24 9.00 -8.20
C ALA A 168 -5.52 9.54 -7.53
N GLY A 169 -6.62 8.79 -7.58
CA GLY A 169 -7.86 9.12 -6.89
C GLY A 169 -7.73 9.16 -5.37
N MET A 170 -6.99 8.22 -4.77
CA MET A 170 -6.72 8.20 -3.32
C MET A 170 -6.00 9.47 -2.88
N VAL A 171 -4.99 9.92 -3.62
CA VAL A 171 -4.23 11.14 -3.29
C VAL A 171 -5.12 12.38 -3.36
N ILE A 172 -5.93 12.53 -4.42
CA ILE A 172 -6.84 13.67 -4.58
C ILE A 172 -7.86 13.72 -3.45
N THR A 173 -8.45 12.57 -3.12
CA THR A 173 -9.44 12.44 -2.05
C THR A 173 -8.82 12.74 -0.69
N PHE A 174 -7.62 12.23 -0.44
CA PHE A 174 -6.88 12.48 0.79
C PHE A 174 -6.56 13.96 1.00
N LEU A 175 -6.07 14.65 -0.04
CA LEU A 175 -5.79 16.09 0.03
C LEU A 175 -7.06 16.91 0.27
N SER A 176 -8.17 16.54 -0.38
CA SER A 176 -9.46 17.20 -0.21
C SER A 176 -10.01 16.99 1.20
N PHE A 177 -9.93 15.77 1.74
CA PHE A 177 -10.37 15.43 3.09
C PHE A 177 -9.52 16.12 4.16
N THR A 178 -8.19 16.09 4.02
CA THR A 178 -7.27 16.78 4.93
C THR A 178 -7.48 18.30 4.88
N GLY A 179 -7.66 18.86 3.70
CA GLY A 179 -7.98 20.28 3.52
C GLY A 179 -9.32 20.67 4.14
N GLY A 180 -10.32 19.79 4.10
CA GLY A 180 -11.59 19.99 4.81
C GLY A 180 -11.46 19.90 6.33
N LEU A 181 -10.67 18.97 6.85
CA LEU A 181 -10.46 18.77 8.28
C LEU A 181 -9.63 19.87 8.94
N VAL A 182 -8.68 20.47 8.24
CA VAL A 182 -7.83 21.55 8.79
C VAL A 182 -8.67 22.76 9.22
N GLY A 183 -9.82 22.98 8.57
CA GLY A 183 -10.77 24.04 8.91
C GLY A 183 -11.65 23.75 10.14
N SER A 184 -11.74 22.48 10.57
CA SER A 184 -12.60 22.03 11.69
C SER A 184 -11.82 21.55 12.92
N ALA A 185 -10.51 21.78 12.96
CA ALA A 185 -9.66 21.34 14.07
C ALA A 185 -9.87 22.22 15.32
N GLN A 186 -10.71 21.77 16.26
CA GLN A 186 -10.90 22.41 17.56
C GLN A 186 -9.82 21.98 18.56
N GLN A 187 -9.24 22.95 19.29
CA GLN A 187 -8.18 22.72 20.28
C GLN A 187 -8.69 22.13 21.60
N GLU A 188 -10.00 22.20 21.87
CA GLU A 188 -10.63 21.68 23.10
C GLU A 188 -10.68 20.14 23.20
N THR A 189 -10.66 19.42 22.07
CA THR A 189 -10.61 17.94 22.05
C THR A 189 -9.19 17.37 22.08
N LEU A 190 -8.15 18.22 21.92
CA LEU A 190 -6.75 17.78 21.91
C LEU A 190 -6.16 17.60 23.32
N PHE A 191 -6.70 18.29 24.32
CA PHE A 191 -6.33 18.14 25.72
C PHE A 191 -7.59 18.09 26.58
N PRO A 192 -8.24 16.92 26.76
CA PRO A 192 -9.26 16.80 27.79
C PRO A 192 -8.62 17.17 29.13
N ALA A 193 -9.13 18.23 29.77
CA ALA A 193 -8.82 18.53 31.16
C ALA A 193 -9.12 17.26 31.98
N LEU A 194 -8.12 16.77 32.71
CA LEU A 194 -8.34 15.66 33.64
C LEU A 194 -9.48 16.04 34.61
N PRO A 195 -10.39 15.12 34.95
CA PRO A 195 -11.29 15.31 36.10
C PRO A 195 -10.51 15.47 37.41
#